data_AF-X1FLI3-F1
#
_entry.id   AF-X1FLI3-F1
#
_cell.length_a   1.000
_cell.length_b   1.000
_cell.length_c   1.000
_cell.angle_alpha   90.00
_cell.angle_beta   90.00
_cell.angle_gamma   90.00
#
_symmetry.space_group_name_H-M   'P 1'
#
loop_
_entity.id
_entity.type
_entity.pdbx_description
1 polymer ?
#
loop_
_entity_poly.entity_id
_entity_poly.type
_entity_poly.pdbx_seq_one_letter_code
_entity_poly.pdbx_strand_id
1 'polypeptide(L)' 'MKINKLWHMDVGHSRGRGDPGARSTYIKVNVSREKIHYETYRLNFGNSKYELTDSGYLD' A
#
# COMPACT_ATOMS: atom_id res chain seq x y z
N MET A 1 11.74 -3.69 -4.90
CA MET A 1 13.03 -3.70 -5.63
C MET A 1 13.76 -2.41 -5.33
N LYS A 2 14.98 -2.48 -4.82
CA LYS A 2 15.82 -1.33 -4.48
C LYS A 2 16.58 -0.90 -5.74
N ILE A 3 16.34 0.31 -6.24
CA ILE A 3 17.09 0.87 -7.37
C ILE A 3 17.86 2.07 -6.82
N ASN A 4 19.19 2.07 -6.88
CA ASN A 4 20.03 3.19 -6.42
C ASN A 4 19.74 3.67 -4.98
N LYS A 5 19.53 2.72 -4.04
CA LYS A 5 19.17 2.99 -2.63
C LYS A 5 17.79 3.65 -2.43
N LEU A 6 16.97 3.73 -3.49
CA LEU A 6 15.63 4.27 -3.44
C LEU A 6 14.61 3.12 -3.55
N TRP A 7 13.55 3.22 -2.75
CA TRP A 7 12.38 2.36 -2.87
C TRP A 7 11.36 3.06 -3.75
N HIS A 8 11.06 2.48 -4.91
CA HIS A 8 9.90 2.87 -5.69
C HIS A 8 8.67 2.12 -5.19
N MET A 9 7.63 2.87 -4.84
CA MET A 9 6.30 2.36 -4.56
C MET A 9 5.36 2.97 -5.60
N ASP A 10 4.74 2.10 -6.39
CA ASP A 10 3.59 2.50 -7.21
C ASP A 10 2.33 2.18 -6.40
N VAL A 11 1.57 3.21 -6.06
CA VAL A 11 0.33 3.08 -5.29
C VAL A 11 -0.81 3.63 -6.14
N GLY A 12 -1.52 2.74 -6.81
CA GLY A 12 -2.72 3.09 -7.56
C GLY A 12 -3.82 3.56 -6.62
N HIS A 13 -4.28 4.81 -6.78
CA HIS A 13 -5.52 5.28 -6.17
C HIS A 13 -6.71 4.77 -6.98
N SER A 14 -7.15 3.55 -6.69
CA SER A 14 -8.30 2.89 -7.32
C SER A 14 -9.65 3.37 -6.76
N ARG A 15 -9.84 4.69 -6.63
CA ARG A 15 -11.17 5.32 -6.66
C ARG A 15 -11.47 5.93 -8.03
N GLY A 16 -10.57 5.73 -8.99
CA GLY A 16 -10.63 6.35 -10.31
C GLY A 16 -11.58 5.62 -11.25
N ARG A 17 -12.43 6.41 -11.91
CA ARG A 17 -13.29 6.14 -13.07
C ARG A 17 -12.75 5.16 -14.15
N GLY A 18 -11.45 4.83 -14.15
CA GLY A 18 -10.79 3.97 -15.13
C GLY A 18 -10.72 2.48 -14.78
N ASP A 19 -11.02 2.07 -13.54
CA ASP A 19 -11.09 0.65 -13.15
C ASP A 19 -12.24 0.39 -12.16
N PRO A 20 -13.48 0.20 -12.65
CA PRO A 20 -14.68 0.06 -11.82
C PRO A 20 -14.73 -1.19 -10.91
N GLY A 21 -13.75 -2.09 -10.98
CA GLY A 21 -13.69 -3.30 -10.14
C GLY A 21 -12.58 -3.27 -9.09
N ALA A 22 -11.59 -2.38 -9.22
CA ALA A 22 -10.47 -2.34 -8.31
C ALA A 22 -10.86 -1.77 -6.95
N ARG A 23 -10.48 -2.49 -5.89
CA ARG A 23 -10.60 -1.99 -4.51
C ARG A 23 -9.64 -0.84 -4.29
N SER A 24 -10.14 0.28 -3.75
CA SER A 24 -9.32 1.39 -3.29
C SER A 24 -8.18 0.89 -2.40
N THR A 25 -6.96 1.35 -2.65
CA THR A 25 -5.74 0.90 -1.97
C THR A 25 -4.99 2.09 -1.38
N TYR A 26 -4.40 1.91 -0.19
CA TYR A 26 -3.36 2.82 0.32
C TYR A 26 -2.23 2.02 0.95
N ILE A 27 -1.05 2.65 1.04
CA ILE A 27 0.11 2.11 1.75
C ILE A 27 0.44 3.03 2.91
N LYS A 28 0.67 2.46 4.09
CA LYS A 28 1.21 3.13 5.27
C LYS A 28 2.65 2.72 5.43
N VAL A 29 3.56 3.71 5.46
CA VAL A 29 4.99 3.49 5.62
C VAL A 29 5.41 4.04 6.96
N ASN A 30 5.88 3.15 7.84
CA ASN A 30 6.41 3.51 9.15
C ASN A 30 7.94 3.54 9.04
N VAL A 31 8.51 4.73 9.19
CA VAL A 31 9.96 4.95 9.14
C VAL A 31 10.49 5.09 10.56
N SER A 32 11.37 4.19 10.96
CA SER A 32 12.11 4.26 12.23
C SER A 32 13.62 4.33 11.96
N ARG A 33 14.42 4.57 12.99
CA ARG A 33 15.89 4.65 12.85
C ARG A 33 16.53 3.36 12.32
N GLU A 34 15.96 2.21 12.64
CA GLU A 34 16.57 0.90 12.37
C GLU A 34 15.92 0.16 11.20
N LYS A 35 14.66 0.49 10.90
CA LYS A 35 13.82 -0.30 9.98
C LYS A 35 12.71 0.53 9.38
N ILE A 36 12.39 0.22 8.13
CA ILE A 36 11.23 0.75 7.44
C ILE A 36 10.24 -0.40 7.28
N HIS A 37 9.02 -0.21 7.76
CA HIS A 37 7.93 -1.19 7.69
C HIS A 37 6.80 -0.61 6.84
N TYR A 38 6.32 -1.38 5.85
CA TYR A 38 5.18 -1.00 5.04
C TYR A 38 3.98 -1.89 5.36
N GLU A 39 2.78 -1.31 5.27
CA GLU A 39 1.49 -1.97 5.40
C GLU A 39 0.63 -1.54 4.22
N THR A 40 0.08 -2.47 3.44
CA THR A 40 -0.84 -2.16 2.33
C THR A 40 -2.25 -2.59 2.67
N TYR A 41 -3.16 -1.62 2.54
CA TYR A 41 -4.56 -1.76 2.91
C TYR A 41 -5.46 -1.64 1.69
N ARG A 42 -6.51 -2.46 1.66
CA ARG A 42 -7.54 -2.41 0.61
C ARG A 42 -8.93 -2.25 1.19
N LEU A 43 -9.75 -1.45 0.52
CA LEU A 43 -11.16 -1.26 0.88
C LEU A 43 -11.93 -2.57 0.66
N ASN A 44 -12.49 -3.13 1.72
CA ASN A 44 -13.44 -4.21 1.65
C ASN A 44 -14.84 -3.64 1.33
N PHE A 45 -15.44 -4.06 0.21
CA PHE A 45 -16.75 -3.57 -0.21
C PHE A 45 -17.90 -4.08 0.67
N GLY A 46 -17.74 -5.22 1.35
CA GLY A 46 -18.78 -5.79 2.21
C GLY A 46 -18.99 -5.00 3.51
N ASN A 47 -17.94 -4.36 4.04
CA ASN A 47 -18.02 -3.63 5.30
C ASN A 47 -17.57 -2.15 5.20
N SER A 48 -17.16 -1.70 4.01
CA SER A 48 -16.64 -0.36 3.75
C SER A 48 -15.44 0.05 4.62
N LYS A 49 -14.68 -0.91 5.15
CA LYS A 49 -13.46 -0.69 5.93
C LYS A 49 -12.24 -1.08 5.12
N TYR A 50 -11.12 -0.44 5.43
CA TYR A 50 -9.83 -0.86 4.90
C TYR A 50 -9.26 -1.99 5.74
N GLU A 51 -8.81 -3.05 5.07
CA GLU A 51 -8.24 -4.23 5.69
C GLU A 51 -6.79 -4.40 5.25
N LEU A 52 -5.94 -4.85 6.17
CA LEU A 52 -4.54 -5.14 5.88
C LEU A 52 -4.48 -6.33 4.93
N THR A 53 -3.75 -6.19 3.83
CA THR A 53 -3.63 -7.23 2.80
C THR A 53 -2.21 -7.66 2.51
N ASP A 54 -1.23 -6.81 2.84
CA ASP A 54 0.19 -7.14 2.76
C ASP A 54 0.98 -6.28 3.76
N SER A 55 2.10 -6.78 4.25
CA SER A 55 3.02 -6.04 5.11
C SER A 55 4.42 -6.62 5.05
N GLY A 56 5.43 -5.77 5.23
CA GLY A 56 6.81 -6.23 5.24
C GLY A 56 7.81 -5.16 5.63
N TYR A 57 9.07 -5.58 5.72
CA TYR A 57 10.20 -4.70 5.98
C TYR A 57 10.94 -4.40 4.67
N LEU A 58 11.50 -3.19 4.59
CA LEU A 58 12.34 -2.76 3.48
C LEU A 58 13.81 -2.76 3.93
N ASP A 59 14.64 -3.58 3.28
CA ASP A 59 16.08 -3.78 3.57
C ASP A 59 17.05 -2.88 2.75
#